data_AF-G4ST57-F1
#
_entry.id   AF-G4ST57-F1
#
_cell.length_a   1.000
_cell.length_b   1.000
_cell.length_c   1.000
_cell.angle_alpha   90.00
_cell.angle_beta   90.00
_cell.angle_gamma   90.00
#
_symmetry.space_group_name_H-M   'P 1'
#
loop_
_entity.id
_entity.type
_entity.pdbx_description
1 polymer ?
#
loop_
_entity_poly.entity_id
_entity_poly.type
_entity_poly.pdbx_seq_one_letter_code
_entity_poly.pdbx_strand_id
1 'polypeptide(L)'
;MARTLVLFGFISIFIGGCTSITVEPLTTSYSVKRICIRENPKVMVQDLVPVITDGLARHQIESEFIESTLDKDKVRREGAESDEYYMHITPVPDQCEFNLAYTARRSWDLGTYLSSADIEILNREGVIARANYHLVGKGGLSLFKWQGVKTKLDPMMDELLEHYKK
;
A
#
# COMPACT_ATOMS: atom_id res chain seq x y z
N MET A 1 41.49 49.10 2.43
CA MET A 1 41.57 47.63 2.39
C MET A 1 40.41 47.08 3.23
N ALA A 2 39.28 46.77 2.61
CA ALA A 2 38.12 46.21 3.30
C ALA A 2 38.01 44.72 2.95
N ARG A 3 37.98 43.87 3.98
CA ARG A 3 37.99 42.41 3.89
C ARG A 3 36.62 41.90 3.45
N THR A 4 36.57 41.19 2.33
CA THR A 4 35.40 40.45 1.85
C THR A 4 35.09 39.30 2.80
N LEU A 5 33.93 39.34 3.46
CA LEU A 5 33.37 38.21 4.20
C LEU A 5 32.47 37.42 3.25
N VAL A 6 32.98 36.31 2.72
CA VAL A 6 32.18 35.35 1.94
C VAL A 6 31.44 34.48 2.94
N LEU A 7 30.14 34.75 3.14
CA LEU A 7 29.27 33.86 3.90
C LEU A 7 28.88 32.68 3.00
N PHE A 8 29.56 31.54 3.17
CA PHE A 8 29.13 30.26 2.61
C PHE A 8 27.86 29.81 3.34
N GLY A 9 26.70 30.24 2.85
CA GLY A 9 25.42 29.67 3.25
C GLY A 9 25.31 28.25 2.70
N PHE A 10 25.46 27.25 3.57
CA PHE A 10 25.12 25.85 3.30
C PHE A 10 23.63 25.76 2.90
N ILE A 11 23.35 25.80 1.59
CA ILE A 11 22.05 25.45 1.04
C ILE A 11 21.89 23.94 1.22
N SER A 12 21.26 23.55 2.33
CA SER A 12 20.86 22.18 2.59
C SER A 12 19.65 21.87 1.71
N ILE A 13 19.91 21.35 0.50
CA ILE A 13 18.86 20.80 -0.37
C ILE A 13 18.38 19.51 0.29
N PHE A 14 17.24 19.57 0.96
CA PHE A 14 16.48 18.39 1.33
C PHE A 14 15.97 17.74 0.05
N ILE A 15 16.66 16.70 -0.42
CA ILE A 15 16.19 15.85 -1.51
C ILE A 15 15.11 14.93 -0.93
N GLY A 16 13.93 15.49 -0.67
CA GLY A 16 12.74 14.71 -0.37
C GLY A 16 12.42 13.87 -1.61
N GLY A 17 12.55 12.55 -1.52
CA GLY A 17 12.10 11.67 -2.59
C GLY A 17 10.60 11.88 -2.79
N CYS A 18 10.19 12.31 -3.98
CA CYS A 18 8.80 12.60 -4.29
C CYS A 18 7.98 11.29 -4.16
N THR A 19 7.34 11.09 -3.01
CA THR A 19 6.41 10.00 -2.74
C THR A 19 5.13 10.64 -2.22
N SER A 20 4.00 10.21 -2.75
CA SER A 20 2.68 10.64 -2.29
C SER A 20 2.04 9.48 -1.53
N ILE A 21 1.65 9.74 -0.29
CA ILE A 21 0.78 8.86 0.51
C ILE A 21 -0.52 9.63 0.74
N THR A 22 -1.64 8.98 0.54
CA THR A 22 -2.96 9.56 0.78
C THR A 22 -3.81 8.53 1.49
N VAL A 23 -4.38 8.90 2.64
CA VAL A 23 -5.09 7.98 3.53
C VAL A 23 -6.42 8.57 3.97
N GLU A 24 -7.45 7.73 3.89
CA GLU A 24 -8.74 7.88 4.55
C GLU A 24 -8.78 6.83 5.69
N PRO A 25 -8.51 7.23 6.95
CA PRO A 25 -8.28 6.29 8.05
C PRO A 25 -9.51 5.46 8.42
N LEU A 26 -9.28 4.23 8.87
CA LEU A 26 -10.30 3.40 9.47
C LEU A 26 -10.69 3.98 10.84
N THR A 27 -11.97 4.27 11.02
CA THR A 27 -12.48 4.80 12.29
C THR A 27 -12.86 3.66 13.25
N THR A 28 -12.77 3.93 14.56
CA THR A 28 -13.13 2.96 15.61
C THR A 28 -14.63 2.73 15.74
N SER A 29 -15.48 3.54 15.10
CA SER A 29 -16.94 3.34 15.08
C SER A 29 -17.34 2.02 14.45
N TYR A 30 -16.53 1.48 13.54
CA TYR A 30 -16.75 0.17 12.93
C TYR A 30 -16.35 -1.01 13.83
N SER A 31 -15.65 -0.78 14.95
CA SER A 31 -15.26 -1.81 15.91
C SER A 31 -14.57 -3.03 15.28
N VAL A 32 -13.73 -2.80 14.28
CA VAL A 32 -13.09 -3.87 13.50
C VAL A 32 -12.11 -4.66 14.37
N LYS A 33 -12.30 -5.98 14.43
CA LYS A 33 -11.40 -6.90 15.16
C LYS A 33 -10.70 -7.90 14.27
N ARG A 34 -11.32 -8.20 13.12
CA ARG A 34 -10.83 -9.18 12.15
C ARG A 34 -11.11 -8.69 10.74
N ILE A 35 -10.15 -8.89 9.85
CA ILE A 35 -10.27 -8.54 8.43
C ILE A 35 -9.85 -9.73 7.56
N CYS A 36 -10.69 -10.08 6.59
CA CYS A 36 -10.33 -11.06 5.57
C CYS A 36 -9.60 -10.35 4.42
N ILE A 37 -8.33 -10.72 4.19
CA ILE A 37 -7.50 -10.20 3.10
C ILE A 37 -7.82 -11.00 1.84
N ARG A 38 -8.37 -10.34 0.83
CA ARG A 38 -8.78 -10.98 -0.43
C ARG A 38 -7.59 -11.06 -1.36
N GLU A 39 -7.22 -12.26 -1.79
CA GLU A 39 -6.16 -12.40 -2.79
C GLU A 39 -6.55 -11.66 -4.08
N ASN A 40 -5.66 -10.78 -4.53
CA ASN A 40 -5.70 -10.25 -5.89
C ASN A 40 -4.73 -11.07 -6.77
N PRO A 41 -5.23 -11.96 -7.66
CA PRO A 41 -4.39 -12.87 -8.45
C PRO A 41 -3.49 -12.14 -9.46
N LYS A 42 -3.72 -10.85 -9.71
CA LYS A 42 -2.90 -10.02 -10.60
C LYS A 42 -1.67 -9.43 -9.90
N VAL A 43 -1.66 -9.40 -8.57
CA VAL A 43 -0.56 -8.82 -7.80
C VAL A 43 0.58 -9.82 -7.66
N MET A 44 1.74 -9.49 -8.24
CA MET A 44 2.96 -10.31 -8.18
C MET A 44 3.99 -9.79 -7.16
N VAL A 45 3.59 -8.88 -6.28
CA VAL A 45 4.45 -8.30 -5.25
C VAL A 45 4.46 -9.22 -4.03
N GLN A 46 5.47 -10.11 -3.95
CA GLN A 46 5.53 -11.19 -2.94
C GLN A 46 5.46 -10.68 -1.49
N ASP A 47 6.13 -9.58 -1.17
CA ASP A 47 6.20 -9.06 0.21
C ASP A 47 4.99 -8.20 0.62
N LEU A 48 4.01 -8.00 -0.27
CA LEU A 48 2.88 -7.10 0.01
C LEU A 48 1.96 -7.64 1.10
N VAL A 49 1.49 -8.88 0.94
CA VAL A 49 0.53 -9.50 1.89
C VAL A 49 1.16 -9.65 3.29
N PRO A 50 2.42 -10.09 3.44
CA PRO A 50 3.09 -10.07 4.75
C PRO A 50 3.11 -8.67 5.40
N VAL A 51 3.39 -7.61 4.64
CA VAL A 51 3.42 -6.24 5.18
C VAL A 51 2.04 -5.74 5.62
N ILE A 52 1.00 -6.07 4.85
CA ILE A 52 -0.39 -5.75 5.23
C ILE A 52 -0.79 -6.49 6.50
N THR A 53 -0.48 -7.80 6.57
CA THR A 53 -0.76 -8.66 7.73
C THR A 53 -0.04 -8.16 8.97
N ASP A 54 1.24 -7.80 8.85
CA ASP A 54 2.03 -7.20 9.94
C ASP A 54 1.42 -5.86 10.38
N GLY A 55 0.99 -5.01 9.45
CA GLY A 55 0.34 -3.74 9.75
C GLY A 55 -0.94 -3.91 10.58
N LEU A 56 -1.81 -4.84 10.17
CA LEU A 56 -3.02 -5.18 10.90
C LEU A 56 -2.70 -5.76 12.29
N ALA A 57 -1.76 -6.70 12.36
CA ALA A 57 -1.37 -7.35 13.61
C ALA A 57 -0.76 -6.36 14.62
N ARG A 58 0.08 -5.43 14.16
CA ARG A 58 0.58 -4.31 14.99
C ARG A 58 -0.56 -3.51 15.58
N HIS A 59 -1.65 -3.34 14.84
CA HIS A 59 -2.83 -2.60 15.30
C HIS A 59 -3.88 -3.48 16.00
N GLN A 60 -3.51 -4.69 16.46
CA GLN A 60 -4.36 -5.64 17.16
C GLN A 60 -5.60 -6.07 16.35
N ILE A 61 -5.52 -6.04 15.03
CA ILE A 61 -6.55 -6.54 14.12
C ILE A 61 -6.12 -7.90 13.61
N GLU A 62 -6.92 -8.92 13.89
CA GLU A 62 -6.70 -10.27 13.35
C GLU A 62 -6.91 -10.25 11.83
N SER A 63 -6.18 -11.09 11.10
CA SER A 63 -6.38 -11.23 9.67
C SER A 63 -6.33 -12.66 9.19
N GLU A 64 -7.08 -12.93 8.13
CA GLU A 64 -7.14 -14.22 7.44
C GLU A 64 -6.97 -13.97 5.95
N PHE A 65 -6.05 -14.69 5.30
CA PHE A 65 -5.85 -14.59 3.86
C PHE A 65 -6.80 -15.54 3.14
N ILE A 66 -7.58 -15.01 2.20
CA ILE A 66 -8.53 -15.77 1.40
C ILE A 66 -7.99 -15.87 -0.03
N GLU A 67 -7.58 -17.07 -0.42
CA GLU A 67 -7.12 -17.37 -1.77
C GLU A 67 -8.23 -17.15 -2.81
N SER A 68 -7.83 -16.67 -3.98
CA SER A 68 -8.74 -16.44 -5.08
C SER A 68 -9.10 -17.75 -5.74
N THR A 69 -10.41 -17.98 -5.97
CA THR A 69 -10.90 -19.11 -6.76
C THR A 69 -10.76 -18.89 -8.27
N LEU A 70 -10.22 -17.74 -8.69
CA LEU A 70 -10.04 -17.40 -10.09
C LEU A 70 -8.85 -18.17 -10.69
N ASP A 71 -9.00 -18.59 -11.95
CA ASP A 71 -7.90 -19.18 -12.72
C ASP A 71 -6.84 -18.11 -13.00
N LYS A 72 -5.75 -18.14 -12.23
CA LYS A 72 -4.64 -17.17 -12.31
C LYS A 72 -3.97 -17.16 -13.69
N ASP A 73 -3.94 -18.30 -14.39
CA ASP A 73 -3.38 -18.38 -15.74
C ASP A 73 -4.31 -17.77 -16.78
N LYS A 74 -5.62 -17.82 -16.56
CA LYS A 74 -6.61 -17.10 -17.36
C LYS A 74 -6.52 -15.60 -17.10
N VAL A 75 -6.52 -15.17 -15.83
CA VAL A 75 -6.37 -13.75 -15.44
C VAL A 75 -5.10 -13.13 -16.03
N ARG A 76 -4.00 -13.87 -16.08
CA ARG A 76 -2.74 -13.42 -16.68
C ARG A 76 -2.82 -13.25 -18.21
N ARG A 77 -3.63 -14.06 -18.89
CA ARG A 77 -3.75 -14.07 -20.36
C ARG A 77 -4.82 -13.14 -20.90
N GLU A 78 -5.87 -12.87 -20.13
CA GLU A 78 -6.89 -11.89 -20.47
C GLU A 78 -6.28 -10.48 -20.36
N GLY A 79 -5.87 -9.96 -21.52
CA GLY A 79 -5.13 -8.72 -21.63
C GLY A 79 -5.93 -7.50 -21.18
N ALA A 80 -5.25 -6.62 -20.46
CA ALA A 80 -5.59 -5.21 -20.23
C ALA A 80 -6.85 -4.86 -19.42
N GLU A 81 -7.49 -5.81 -18.73
CA GLU A 81 -8.50 -5.44 -17.75
C GLU A 81 -7.82 -4.82 -16.50
N SER A 82 -8.34 -3.69 -16.00
CA SER A 82 -7.63 -2.82 -15.05
C SER A 82 -7.37 -3.50 -13.71
N ASP A 83 -6.29 -3.15 -12.99
CA ASP A 83 -6.03 -3.71 -11.65
C ASP A 83 -7.20 -3.44 -10.69
N GLU A 84 -7.86 -2.29 -10.88
CA GLU A 84 -9.06 -1.86 -10.16
C GLU A 84 -10.23 -2.82 -10.36
N TYR A 85 -10.42 -3.35 -11.58
CA TYR A 85 -11.42 -4.39 -11.81
C TYR A 85 -11.17 -5.61 -10.92
N TYR A 86 -9.91 -6.06 -10.80
CA TYR A 86 -9.56 -7.23 -10.00
C TYR A 86 -9.60 -6.97 -8.48
N MET A 87 -9.68 -5.72 -8.05
CA MET A 87 -9.68 -5.34 -6.63
C MET A 87 -10.90 -5.89 -5.88
N HIS A 88 -12.06 -6.04 -6.55
CA HIS A 88 -13.31 -6.41 -5.89
C HIS A 88 -13.98 -7.67 -6.40
N ILE A 89 -13.29 -8.51 -7.17
CA ILE A 89 -13.91 -9.69 -7.78
C ILE A 89 -13.68 -11.00 -7.03
N THR A 90 -12.65 -11.10 -6.18
CA THR A 90 -12.40 -12.34 -5.43
C THR A 90 -13.52 -12.56 -4.40
N PRO A 91 -14.40 -13.56 -4.56
CA PRO A 91 -15.54 -13.74 -3.68
C PRO A 91 -15.06 -13.99 -2.26
N VAL A 92 -15.79 -13.44 -1.29
CA VAL A 92 -15.48 -13.55 0.13
C VAL A 92 -16.50 -14.46 0.78
N PRO A 93 -16.10 -15.35 1.70
CA PRO A 93 -17.04 -16.06 2.57
C PRO A 93 -18.00 -15.11 3.31
N ASP A 94 -19.27 -15.50 3.45
CA ASP A 94 -20.32 -14.71 4.14
C ASP A 94 -19.97 -14.35 5.60
N GLN A 95 -19.06 -15.10 6.21
CA GLN A 95 -18.58 -14.93 7.58
C GLN A 95 -17.59 -13.76 7.75
N CYS A 96 -17.07 -13.17 6.67
CA CYS A 96 -16.12 -12.05 6.72
C CYS A 96 -16.87 -10.71 6.69
N GLU A 97 -17.19 -10.16 7.87
CA GLU A 97 -17.85 -8.86 8.01
C GLU A 97 -17.03 -7.72 7.40
N PHE A 98 -15.71 -7.74 7.59
CA PHE A 98 -14.76 -6.76 7.06
C PHE A 98 -13.74 -7.41 6.15
N ASN A 99 -13.45 -6.73 5.05
CA ASN A 99 -12.64 -7.24 3.97
C ASN A 99 -11.58 -6.24 3.56
N LEU A 100 -10.39 -6.71 3.22
CA LEU A 100 -9.34 -5.89 2.65
C LEU A 100 -9.08 -6.32 1.21
N ALA A 101 -9.20 -5.35 0.31
CA ALA A 101 -8.81 -5.48 -1.09
C ALA A 101 -7.55 -4.67 -1.35
N TYR A 102 -6.70 -5.16 -2.26
CA TYR A 102 -5.45 -4.47 -2.57
C TYR A 102 -5.07 -4.58 -4.05
N THR A 103 -4.31 -3.60 -4.53
CA THR A 103 -3.53 -3.68 -5.78
C THR A 103 -2.12 -3.19 -5.53
N ALA A 104 -1.16 -3.60 -6.38
CA ALA A 104 0.19 -3.08 -6.32
C ALA A 104 0.91 -3.22 -7.67
N ARG A 105 1.73 -2.23 -7.99
CA ARG A 105 2.51 -2.19 -9.23
C ARG A 105 4.01 -2.14 -8.94
N ARG A 106 4.78 -2.81 -9.80
CA ARG A 106 6.24 -2.69 -9.82
C ARG A 106 6.69 -1.91 -11.06
N SER A 107 7.74 -1.13 -10.90
CA SER A 107 8.47 -0.49 -11.99
C SER A 107 9.93 -0.93 -12.00
N TRP A 108 10.65 -0.60 -13.07
CA TRP A 108 12.04 -0.97 -13.28
C TRP A 108 12.87 0.21 -13.77
N ASP A 109 14.13 0.31 -13.32
CA ASP A 109 15.17 1.17 -13.92
C ASP A 109 16.59 0.56 -13.80
N LEU A 110 16.85 -0.28 -12.77
CA LEU A 110 18.09 -1.09 -12.57
C LEU A 110 17.81 -2.37 -11.73
N GLY A 111 16.54 -2.68 -11.51
CA GLY A 111 15.97 -3.67 -10.60
C GLY A 111 14.45 -3.44 -10.51
N THR A 112 13.69 -4.30 -9.83
CA THR A 112 12.24 -4.08 -9.65
C THR A 112 11.93 -3.42 -8.31
N TYR A 113 11.03 -2.43 -8.29
CA TYR A 113 10.60 -1.76 -7.07
C TYR A 113 9.10 -1.47 -7.06
N LEU A 114 8.50 -1.37 -5.87
CA LEU A 114 7.10 -0.94 -5.70
C LEU A 114 6.93 0.51 -6.16
N SER A 115 6.02 0.74 -7.12
CA SER A 115 5.71 2.06 -7.69
C SER A 115 4.34 2.60 -7.29
N SER A 116 3.36 1.72 -7.07
CA SER A 116 2.10 2.07 -6.41
C SER A 116 1.57 0.91 -5.59
N ALA A 117 0.77 1.23 -4.58
CA ALA A 117 -0.06 0.28 -3.86
C ALA A 117 -1.36 0.96 -3.44
N ASP A 118 -2.47 0.24 -3.59
CA ASP A 118 -3.80 0.67 -3.17
C ASP A 118 -4.33 -0.37 -2.20
N ILE A 119 -4.91 0.11 -1.09
CA ILE A 119 -5.55 -0.71 -0.06
C ILE A 119 -6.92 -0.12 0.24
N GLU A 120 -7.93 -0.97 0.29
CA GLU A 120 -9.28 -0.60 0.73
C GLU A 120 -9.77 -1.58 1.78
N ILE A 121 -10.36 -1.05 2.85
CA ILE A 121 -11.10 -1.83 3.85
C ILE A 121 -12.58 -1.59 3.59
N LEU A 122 -13.34 -2.68 3.50
CA LEU A 122 -14.75 -2.68 3.12
C LEU A 122 -15.59 -3.42 4.15
N ASN A 123 -16.84 -2.98 4.33
CA ASN A 123 -17.90 -3.74 4.99
C ASN A 123 -19.01 -4.09 3.97
N ARG A 124 -20.20 -4.47 4.44
CA ARG A 124 -21.36 -4.78 3.58
C ARG A 124 -21.93 -3.57 2.82
N GLU A 125 -21.66 -2.35 3.30
CA GLU A 125 -22.19 -1.10 2.73
C GLU A 125 -21.23 -0.48 1.70
N GLY A 126 -19.93 -0.80 1.79
CA GLY A 126 -18.93 -0.33 0.84
C GLY A 126 -17.56 -0.13 1.48
N VAL A 127 -16.75 0.74 0.87
CA VAL A 127 -15.42 1.13 1.35
C VAL A 127 -15.59 2.03 2.59
N ILE A 128 -14.86 1.68 3.66
CA ILE A 128 -14.88 2.39 4.95
C ILE A 128 -13.51 2.95 5.34
N ALA A 129 -12.45 2.57 4.61
CA ALA A 129 -11.11 3.15 4.72
C ALA A 129 -10.32 2.90 3.44
N ARG A 130 -9.41 3.81 3.08
CA ARG A 130 -8.58 3.70 1.88
C ARG A 130 -7.18 4.21 2.14
N ALA A 131 -6.18 3.57 1.55
CA ALA A 131 -4.84 4.11 1.48
C ALA A 131 -4.24 3.93 0.08
N ASN A 132 -3.59 4.98 -0.41
CA ASN A 132 -2.86 4.98 -1.68
C ASN A 132 -1.41 5.40 -1.44
N TYR A 133 -0.50 4.59 -1.97
CA TYR A 133 0.91 4.89 -2.10
C TYR A 133 1.25 5.08 -3.58
N HIS A 134 1.94 6.16 -3.92
CA HIS A 134 2.44 6.40 -5.26
C HIS A 134 3.84 7.04 -5.27
N LEU A 135 4.76 6.48 -6.07
CA LEU A 135 6.06 7.09 -6.34
C LEU A 135 5.94 8.19 -7.40
N VAL A 136 6.04 9.45 -6.97
CA VAL A 136 6.02 10.61 -7.86
C VAL A 136 7.34 10.68 -8.64
N GLY A 137 7.25 10.89 -9.96
CA GLY A 137 8.44 10.99 -10.82
C GLY A 137 9.34 9.74 -10.80
N LYS A 138 8.75 8.54 -10.56
CA LYS A 138 9.46 7.26 -10.42
C LYS A 138 10.49 7.21 -9.27
N GLY A 139 10.46 8.18 -8.35
CA GLY A 139 11.47 8.34 -7.30
C GLY A 139 12.76 9.05 -7.75
N GLY A 140 12.83 9.56 -9.00
CA GLY A 140 13.99 10.30 -9.51
C GLY A 140 15.31 9.52 -9.48
N LEU A 141 16.43 10.22 -9.23
CA LEU A 141 17.76 9.63 -9.01
C LEU A 141 17.97 9.11 -7.57
N SER A 142 16.91 9.09 -6.74
CA SER A 142 17.02 8.66 -5.36
C SER A 142 17.21 7.14 -5.26
N LEU A 143 18.21 6.71 -4.46
CA LEU A 143 18.39 5.30 -4.11
C LEU A 143 17.25 4.76 -3.22
N PHE A 144 16.42 5.64 -2.63
CA PHE A 144 15.27 5.25 -1.81
C PHE A 144 14.17 4.52 -2.59
N LYS A 145 14.18 4.56 -3.93
CA LYS A 145 13.26 3.74 -4.75
C LYS A 145 13.44 2.23 -4.53
N TRP A 146 14.62 1.79 -4.10
CA TRP A 146 14.92 0.38 -3.79
C TRP A 146 14.59 -0.02 -2.35
N GLN A 147 14.07 0.89 -1.53
CA GLN A 147 13.55 0.52 -0.22
C GLN A 147 12.48 -0.58 -0.38
N GLY A 148 12.56 -1.57 0.50
CA GLY A 148 11.65 -2.71 0.51
C GLY A 148 10.21 -2.28 0.69
N VAL A 149 9.28 -3.17 0.31
CA VAL A 149 7.83 -2.94 0.42
C VAL A 149 7.45 -2.53 1.84
N LYS A 150 8.04 -3.18 2.85
CA LYS A 150 7.83 -2.87 4.27
C LYS A 150 8.12 -1.41 4.62
N THR A 151 9.31 -0.91 4.30
CA THR A 151 9.71 0.48 4.59
C THR A 151 8.78 1.51 3.96
N LYS A 152 8.21 1.19 2.78
CA LYS A 152 7.32 2.09 2.05
C LYS A 152 5.88 2.08 2.56
N LEU A 153 5.39 0.90 2.96
CA LEU A 153 3.97 0.71 3.28
C LEU A 153 3.68 0.67 4.77
N ASP A 154 4.65 0.39 5.65
CA ASP A 154 4.45 0.50 7.10
C ASP A 154 3.90 1.86 7.54
N PRO A 155 4.45 3.02 7.13
CA PRO A 155 3.88 4.31 7.54
C PRO A 155 2.46 4.52 7.00
N MET A 156 2.17 4.01 5.81
CA MET A 156 0.83 4.07 5.22
C MET A 156 -0.17 3.20 6.02
N MET A 157 0.23 2.00 6.44
CA MET A 157 -0.60 1.12 7.27
C MET A 157 -0.81 1.72 8.66
N ASP A 158 0.22 2.32 9.25
CA ASP A 158 0.14 2.96 10.56
C ASP A 158 -0.81 4.18 10.53
N GLU A 159 -0.83 4.96 9.44
CA GLU A 159 -1.78 6.06 9.22
C GLU A 159 -3.20 5.55 8.95
N LEU A 160 -3.36 4.51 8.12
CA LEU A 160 -4.66 3.89 7.83
C LEU A 160 -5.35 3.36 9.09
N LEU A 161 -4.58 2.94 10.09
CA LEU A 161 -5.06 2.31 11.31
C LEU A 161 -4.81 3.17 12.56
N GLU A 162 -4.59 4.47 12.41
CA GLU A 162 -4.16 5.37 13.50
C GLU A 162 -5.11 5.41 14.70
N HIS A 163 -6.40 5.12 14.48
CA HIS A 163 -7.41 5.08 15.55
C HIS A 163 -7.46 3.75 16.30
N TYR A 164 -6.75 2.72 15.81
CA TYR A 164 -6.68 1.40 16.43
C TYR A 164 -5.42 1.27 17.26
N LYS A 165 -5.49 0.45 18.31
CA LYS A 165 -4.39 0.28 19.28
C LYS A 165 -3.17 -0.32 18.61
N LYS A 166 -2.00 0.25 18.86
CA LYS A 166 -0.70 -0.29 18.44
C LYS A 166 -0.07 -1.19 19.52
#